data_AF-A0A1R1S2W9-F1
#
_entry.id   AF-A0A1R1S2W9-F1
#
_cell.length_a   1.000
_cell.length_b   1.000
_cell.length_c   1.000
_cell.angle_alpha   90.00
_cell.angle_beta   90.00
_cell.angle_gamma   90.00
#
_symmetry.space_group_name_H-M   'P 1'
#
loop_
_entity.id
_entity.type
_entity.pdbx_description
1 polymer ?
#
loop_
_entity_poly.entity_id
_entity_poly.type
_entity_poly.pdbx_seq_one_letter_code
_entity_poly.pdbx_strand_id
1 'polypeptide(L)'
;MLTEEELQKDSSDLQKELNDLQFQLFRMRENMKDISKDSRVLGIDQSKDDEWMIVHSIDDGRTCKIMLSDCQSPYRGRCDFSLVASYSAEERAIHIGDIKGPAGYGYGSICMKYLKEKAREHNIPVITGDIAERDWDHVNRLIHFYEKHHFDVTIDPDAKSGEIQWYDV
;
A
#
# COMPACT_ATOMS: atom_id res chain seq x y z
N MET A 1 39.65 16.93 -15.32
CA MET A 1 39.26 18.34 -15.11
C MET A 1 38.02 18.52 -15.95
N LEU A 2 36.85 18.72 -15.33
CA LEU A 2 35.59 18.88 -16.07
C LEU A 2 35.67 20.16 -16.90
N THR A 3 35.16 20.11 -18.12
CA THR A 3 35.06 21.26 -19.03
C THR A 3 33.98 22.23 -18.56
N GLU A 4 34.04 23.50 -18.95
CA GLU A 4 33.03 24.51 -18.58
C GLU A 4 31.62 24.15 -19.08
N GLU A 5 31.52 23.46 -20.22
CA GLU A 5 30.24 22.93 -20.75
C GLU A 5 29.69 21.78 -19.89
N GLU A 6 30.55 20.88 -19.40
CA GLU A 6 30.15 19.80 -18.48
C GLU A 6 29.68 20.36 -17.13
N LEU A 7 30.35 21.40 -16.60
CA LEU A 7 29.95 22.08 -15.36
C LEU A 7 28.62 22.83 -15.49
N GLN A 8 28.35 23.49 -16.62
CA GLN A 8 27.06 24.15 -16.86
C GLN A 8 25.91 23.15 -17.03
N LYS A 9 26.17 22.02 -17.70
CA LYS A 9 25.18 20.97 -17.89
C LYS A 9 24.82 20.30 -16.56
N ASP A 10 25.82 19.96 -15.74
CA ASP A 10 25.62 19.47 -14.36
C ASP A 10 24.80 20.47 -13.53
N SER A 11 25.12 21.77 -13.61
CA SER A 11 24.38 22.80 -12.87
C SER A 11 22.93 22.94 -13.32
N SER A 12 22.66 22.82 -14.63
CA SER A 12 21.30 22.86 -15.19
C SER A 12 20.49 21.64 -14.79
N ASP A 13 21.10 20.46 -14.83
CA ASP A 13 20.46 19.20 -14.47
C ASP A 13 20.13 19.16 -12.97
N LEU A 14 21.06 19.59 -12.10
CA LEU A 14 20.82 19.75 -10.66
C LEU A 14 19.67 20.73 -10.36
N GLN A 15 19.57 21.82 -11.12
CA GLN A 15 18.52 22.81 -10.92
C GLN A 15 17.15 22.28 -11.36
N LYS A 16 17.11 21.43 -12.39
CA LYS A 16 15.91 20.73 -12.81
C LYS A 16 15.46 19.72 -11.74
N GLU A 17 16.36 18.91 -11.22
CA GLU A 17 16.08 17.97 -10.14
C GLU A 17 15.55 18.67 -8.88
N LEU A 18 16.17 19.80 -8.50
CA LEU A 18 15.70 20.62 -7.37
C LEU A 18 14.27 21.11 -7.59
N ASN A 19 13.96 21.61 -8.80
CA ASN A 19 12.61 22.09 -9.12
C ASN A 19 11.59 20.95 -9.08
N ASP A 20 11.92 19.79 -9.65
CA ASP A 20 11.05 18.62 -9.66
C ASP A 20 10.75 18.15 -8.22
N LEU A 21 11.77 18.13 -7.36
CA LEU A 21 11.62 17.81 -5.93
C LEU A 21 10.75 18.85 -5.21
N GLN A 22 10.94 20.14 -5.48
CA GLN A 22 10.10 21.20 -4.91
C GLN A 22 8.63 21.06 -5.31
N PHE A 23 8.34 20.74 -6.58
CA PHE A 23 6.99 20.48 -7.04
C PHE A 23 6.40 19.26 -6.34
N GLN A 24 7.17 18.19 -6.19
CA GLN A 24 6.72 16.98 -5.50
C GLN A 24 6.41 17.24 -4.02
N LEU A 25 7.23 18.02 -3.32
CA LEU A 25 6.97 18.43 -1.94
C LEU A 25 5.70 19.27 -1.83
N PHE A 26 5.49 20.19 -2.76
CA PHE A 26 4.26 20.99 -2.81
C PHE A 26 3.03 20.10 -3.04
N ARG A 27 3.10 19.16 -3.99
CA ARG A 27 2.04 18.17 -4.24
C ARG A 27 1.74 17.34 -3.02
N MET A 28 2.76 16.80 -2.37
CA MET A 28 2.62 16.00 -1.16
C MET A 28 1.91 16.79 -0.06
N ARG A 29 2.29 18.07 0.16
CA ARG A 29 1.65 18.93 1.16
C ARG A 29 0.17 19.17 0.85
N GLU A 30 -0.17 19.52 -0.38
CA GLU A 30 -1.56 19.79 -0.76
C GLU A 30 -2.40 18.50 -0.75
N ASN A 31 -1.88 17.39 -1.30
CA ASN A 31 -2.57 16.10 -1.28
C ASN A 31 -2.80 15.63 0.15
N MET A 32 -1.81 15.72 1.03
CA MET A 32 -1.96 15.36 2.45
C MET A 32 -3.06 16.18 3.13
N LYS A 33 -3.10 17.49 2.86
CA LYS A 33 -4.16 18.37 3.38
C LYS A 33 -5.53 17.93 2.88
N ASP A 34 -5.68 17.63 1.60
CA ASP A 34 -6.96 17.21 1.04
C ASP A 34 -7.40 15.83 1.52
N ILE A 35 -6.48 14.86 1.55
CA ILE A 35 -6.70 13.50 2.09
C ILE A 35 -7.15 13.56 3.56
N SER A 36 -6.51 14.43 4.36
CA SER A 36 -6.80 14.56 5.79
C SER A 36 -8.21 15.07 6.12
N LYS A 37 -8.95 15.59 5.13
CA LYS A 37 -10.34 16.03 5.31
C LYS A 37 -11.30 14.86 5.52
N ASP A 38 -11.05 13.75 4.83
CA ASP A 38 -11.95 12.60 4.78
C ASP A 38 -11.35 11.31 5.35
N SER A 39 -10.04 11.29 5.61
CA SER A 39 -9.31 10.10 6.03
C SER A 39 -8.15 10.42 6.97
N ARG A 40 -7.70 9.43 7.73
CA ARG A 40 -6.52 9.55 8.60
C ARG A 40 -5.26 9.26 7.80
N VAL A 41 -4.34 10.22 7.73
CA VAL A 41 -3.00 10.00 7.18
C VAL A 41 -2.20 9.13 8.15
N LEU A 42 -1.68 8.01 7.67
CA LEU A 42 -0.86 7.07 8.44
C LEU A 42 0.63 7.35 8.25
N GLY A 43 1.04 7.74 7.05
CA GLY A 43 2.45 8.01 6.75
C GLY A 43 2.70 8.27 5.29
N ILE A 44 3.98 8.24 4.94
CA ILE A 44 4.50 8.34 3.58
C ILE A 44 5.44 7.14 3.39
N ASP A 45 5.34 6.48 2.25
CA ASP A 45 6.22 5.37 1.87
C ASP A 45 6.59 5.46 0.39
N GLN A 46 7.54 4.66 -0.07
CA GLN A 46 8.00 4.67 -1.47
C GLN A 46 7.57 3.39 -2.20
N SER A 47 7.15 3.56 -3.45
CA SER A 47 6.86 2.44 -4.35
C SER A 47 8.15 1.70 -4.74
N LYS A 48 8.00 0.59 -5.48
CA LYS A 48 9.16 -0.15 -6.02
C LYS A 48 9.99 0.72 -7.00
N ASP A 49 9.36 1.72 -7.60
CA ASP A 49 9.95 2.61 -8.60
C ASP A 49 10.32 3.98 -7.98
N ASP A 50 10.55 4.02 -6.66
CA ASP A 50 10.92 5.20 -5.87
C ASP A 50 9.87 6.34 -5.86
N GLU A 51 8.64 6.04 -6.26
CA GLU A 51 7.55 7.02 -6.24
C GLU A 51 7.01 7.21 -4.83
N TRP A 52 6.92 8.46 -4.37
CA TRP A 52 6.38 8.80 -3.06
C TRP A 52 4.86 8.61 -3.02
N MET A 53 4.41 7.81 -2.06
CA MET A 53 3.01 7.46 -1.82
C MET A 53 2.57 7.93 -0.45
N ILE A 54 1.43 8.62 -0.39
CA ILE A 54 0.77 8.96 0.88
C ILE A 54 -0.08 7.76 1.29
N VAL A 55 0.16 7.24 2.49
CA VAL A 55 -0.62 6.16 3.08
C VAL A 55 -1.67 6.76 4.00
N HIS A 56 -2.93 6.42 3.75
CA HIS A 56 -4.06 6.91 4.54
C HIS A 56 -5.09 5.82 4.77
N SER A 57 -5.95 6.01 5.76
CA SER A 57 -6.96 5.03 6.14
C SER A 57 -8.31 5.64 6.47
N ILE A 58 -9.35 4.88 6.17
CA ILE A 58 -10.69 5.07 6.71
C ILE A 58 -10.97 3.85 7.58
N ASP A 59 -11.29 4.08 8.85
CA ASP A 59 -11.55 3.04 9.84
C ASP A 59 -12.77 3.43 10.66
N ASP A 60 -13.82 2.61 10.61
CA ASP A 60 -15.07 2.81 11.36
C ASP A 60 -15.20 1.87 12.57
N GLY A 61 -14.14 1.14 12.91
CA GLY A 61 -14.09 0.14 13.98
C GLY A 61 -14.68 -1.22 13.60
N ARG A 62 -15.35 -1.34 12.44
CA ARG A 62 -15.80 -2.62 11.87
C ARG A 62 -15.01 -2.99 10.62
N THR A 63 -14.69 -2.00 9.82
CA THR A 63 -13.89 -2.10 8.60
C THR A 63 -12.74 -1.12 8.66
N CYS A 64 -11.59 -1.55 8.16
CA CYS A 64 -10.42 -0.72 7.99
C CYS A 64 -9.99 -0.80 6.53
N LYS A 65 -9.96 0.35 5.88
CA LYS A 65 -9.49 0.50 4.51
C LYS A 65 -8.17 1.28 4.53
N ILE A 66 -7.10 0.64 4.08
CA ILE A 66 -5.78 1.27 3.90
C ILE A 66 -5.63 1.61 2.42
N MET A 67 -5.24 2.83 2.12
CA MET A 67 -5.22 3.40 0.77
C MET A 67 -3.88 4.09 0.51
N LEU A 68 -3.51 4.09 -0.76
CA LEU A 68 -2.34 4.80 -1.26
C LEU A 68 -2.78 5.85 -2.29
N SER A 69 -2.15 7.02 -2.20
CA SER A 69 -2.31 8.09 -3.18
C SER A 69 -0.94 8.60 -3.61
N ASP A 70 -0.73 8.70 -4.92
CA ASP A 70 0.53 9.18 -5.48
C ASP A 70 0.75 10.67 -5.20
N CYS A 71 2.02 11.11 -5.22
CA CYS A 71 2.41 12.51 -5.06
C CYS A 71 2.77 13.22 -6.37
N GLN A 72 2.60 12.57 -7.53
CA GLN A 72 2.86 13.17 -8.83
C GLN A 72 1.63 13.93 -9.36
N SER A 73 0.44 13.44 -9.04
CA SER A 73 -0.85 13.96 -9.46
C SER A 73 -1.59 14.65 -8.31
N PRO A 74 -2.44 15.66 -8.58
CA PRO A 74 -3.29 16.25 -7.55
C PRO A 74 -4.35 15.24 -7.08
N TYR A 75 -4.52 15.10 -5.77
CA TYR A 75 -5.57 14.27 -5.20
C TYR A 75 -6.96 14.82 -5.55
N ARG A 76 -7.83 13.97 -6.10
CA ARG A 76 -9.21 14.32 -6.52
C ARG A 76 -10.27 13.44 -5.85
N GLY A 77 -9.99 12.94 -4.65
CA GLY A 77 -10.91 12.05 -3.93
C GLY A 77 -10.85 10.58 -4.37
N ARG A 78 -9.85 10.19 -5.18
CA ARG A 78 -9.62 8.81 -5.60
C ARG A 78 -8.23 8.36 -5.17
N CYS A 79 -8.16 7.16 -4.60
CA CYS A 79 -6.90 6.48 -4.31
C CYS A 79 -6.45 5.62 -5.50
N ASP A 80 -5.15 5.40 -5.62
CA ASP A 80 -4.53 4.59 -6.67
C ASP A 80 -4.56 3.10 -6.32
N PHE A 81 -4.50 2.82 -5.03
CA PHE A 81 -4.53 1.47 -4.49
C PHE A 81 -5.30 1.44 -3.17
N SER A 82 -5.98 0.33 -2.88
CA SER A 82 -6.65 0.13 -1.59
C SER A 82 -6.65 -1.33 -1.16
N LEU A 83 -6.37 -1.56 0.12
CA LEU A 83 -6.62 -2.81 0.83
C LEU A 83 -7.83 -2.58 1.75
N VAL A 84 -8.82 -3.46 1.66
CA VAL A 84 -10.03 -3.44 2.48
C VAL A 84 -10.00 -4.64 3.41
N ALA A 85 -10.14 -4.39 4.71
CA ALA A 85 -10.21 -5.41 5.73
C ALA A 85 -11.35 -5.15 6.73
N SER A 86 -11.74 -6.18 7.47
CA SER A 86 -12.78 -6.12 8.50
C SER A 86 -12.29 -6.72 9.80
N TYR A 87 -12.78 -6.20 10.91
CA TYR A 87 -12.46 -6.70 12.24
C TYR A 87 -13.47 -7.77 12.63
N SER A 88 -12.98 -8.97 12.96
CA SER A 88 -13.78 -10.03 13.57
C SER A 88 -13.53 -10.03 15.07
N ALA A 89 -14.54 -9.61 15.84
CA ALA A 89 -14.46 -9.63 17.30
C ALA A 89 -14.49 -11.07 17.85
N GLU A 90 -15.21 -11.97 17.20
CA GLU A 90 -15.34 -13.38 17.59
C GLU A 90 -14.03 -14.14 17.39
N GLU A 91 -13.39 -13.96 16.24
CA GLU A 91 -12.12 -14.62 15.90
C GLU A 91 -10.91 -13.86 16.44
N ARG A 92 -11.12 -12.64 16.97
CA ARG A 92 -10.05 -11.70 17.33
C ARG A 92 -9.02 -11.60 16.20
N ALA A 93 -9.52 -11.33 15.00
CA ALA A 93 -8.73 -11.30 13.77
C ALA A 93 -9.10 -10.10 12.89
N ILE A 94 -8.17 -9.70 12.01
CA ILE A 94 -8.46 -8.80 10.89
C ILE A 94 -8.58 -9.66 9.64
N HIS A 95 -9.73 -9.65 8.98
CA HIS A 95 -9.96 -10.39 7.75
C HIS A 95 -9.80 -9.48 6.53
N ILE A 96 -8.85 -9.77 5.65
CA ILE A 96 -8.64 -9.09 4.37
C ILE A 96 -9.73 -9.53 3.39
N GLY A 97 -10.60 -8.60 2.99
CA GLY A 97 -11.68 -8.89 2.06
C GLY A 97 -11.32 -8.61 0.60
N ASP A 98 -10.53 -7.56 0.33
CA ASP A 98 -10.21 -7.18 -1.04
C ASP A 98 -8.93 -6.34 -1.14
N ILE A 99 -8.19 -6.52 -2.23
CA ILE A 99 -7.00 -5.73 -2.57
C ILE A 99 -7.19 -5.22 -4.00
N LYS A 100 -7.35 -3.91 -4.16
CA LYS A 100 -7.66 -3.27 -5.45
C LYS A 100 -6.57 -2.32 -5.86
N GLY A 101 -6.15 -2.45 -7.11
CA GLY A 101 -5.24 -1.52 -7.77
C GLY A 101 -4.26 -2.25 -8.68
N PRO A 102 -3.32 -1.51 -9.29
CA PRO A 102 -2.36 -2.09 -10.19
C PRO A 102 -1.36 -2.99 -9.44
N ALA A 103 -1.05 -4.14 -10.02
CA ALA A 103 -0.01 -5.04 -9.51
C ALA A 103 1.36 -4.63 -10.07
N GLY A 104 2.44 -4.96 -9.33
CA GLY A 104 3.83 -4.79 -9.80
C GLY A 104 4.57 -3.56 -9.25
N TYR A 105 3.87 -2.57 -8.73
CA TYR A 105 4.43 -1.30 -8.24
C TYR A 105 4.84 -1.30 -6.75
N GLY A 106 4.68 -2.43 -6.04
CA GLY A 106 4.98 -2.54 -4.61
C GLY A 106 3.89 -2.04 -3.66
N TYR A 107 2.80 -1.49 -4.18
CA TYR A 107 1.66 -0.95 -3.41
C TYR A 107 1.05 -1.93 -2.40
N GLY A 108 0.84 -3.18 -2.81
CA GLY A 108 0.33 -4.22 -1.91
C GLY A 108 1.26 -4.46 -0.70
N SER A 109 2.58 -4.40 -0.92
CA SER A 109 3.56 -4.58 0.16
C SER A 109 3.54 -3.41 1.14
N ILE A 110 3.33 -2.17 0.67
CA ILE A 110 3.14 -1.00 1.54
C ILE A 110 1.89 -1.19 2.39
N CYS A 111 0.73 -1.44 1.77
CA CYS A 111 -0.51 -1.65 2.53
C CYS A 111 -0.40 -2.78 3.55
N MET A 112 0.29 -3.87 3.22
CA MET A 112 0.47 -5.00 4.12
C MET A 112 1.29 -4.64 5.37
N LYS A 113 2.34 -3.81 5.22
CA LYS A 113 3.13 -3.29 6.34
C LYS A 113 2.23 -2.51 7.31
N TYR A 114 1.46 -1.55 6.80
CA TYR A 114 0.56 -0.73 7.62
C TYR A 114 -0.59 -1.55 8.22
N LEU A 115 -1.07 -2.61 7.54
CA LEU A 115 -2.08 -3.51 8.09
C LEU A 115 -1.56 -4.28 9.31
N LYS A 116 -0.32 -4.75 9.27
CA LYS A 116 0.32 -5.44 10.41
C LYS A 116 0.60 -4.49 11.58
N GLU A 117 1.04 -3.27 11.29
CA GLU A 117 1.17 -2.22 12.31
C GLU A 117 -0.19 -1.96 12.97
N LYS A 118 -1.26 -1.87 12.17
CA LYS A 118 -2.62 -1.72 12.67
C LYS A 118 -3.08 -2.90 13.53
N ALA A 119 -2.79 -4.14 13.13
CA ALA A 119 -3.08 -5.33 13.93
C ALA A 119 -2.42 -5.26 15.32
N ARG A 120 -1.14 -4.86 15.36
CA ARG A 120 -0.36 -4.65 16.59
C ARG A 120 -0.93 -3.55 17.47
N GLU A 121 -1.24 -2.38 16.89
CA GLU A 121 -1.85 -1.25 17.61
C GLU A 121 -3.15 -1.66 18.32
N HIS A 122 -3.94 -2.53 17.68
CA HIS A 122 -5.22 -3.01 18.21
C HIS A 122 -5.10 -4.30 19.05
N ASN A 123 -3.88 -4.82 19.29
CA ASN A 123 -3.63 -6.09 19.98
C ASN A 123 -4.39 -7.28 19.37
N ILE A 124 -4.47 -7.28 18.04
CA ILE A 124 -5.09 -8.34 17.24
C ILE A 124 -3.97 -9.26 16.73
N PRO A 125 -3.90 -10.51 17.21
CA PRO A 125 -2.77 -11.40 16.93
C PRO A 125 -2.82 -12.05 15.55
N VAL A 126 -3.95 -11.97 14.84
CA VAL A 126 -4.17 -12.74 13.60
C VAL A 126 -4.71 -11.84 12.49
N ILE A 127 -4.18 -12.02 11.28
CA ILE A 127 -4.76 -11.50 10.04
C ILE A 127 -5.12 -12.70 9.15
N THR A 128 -6.35 -12.74 8.65
CA THR A 128 -6.86 -13.80 7.76
C THR A 128 -7.31 -13.24 6.41
N GLY A 129 -7.66 -14.11 5.47
CA GLY A 129 -8.25 -13.75 4.19
C GLY A 129 -8.56 -14.98 3.34
N ASP A 130 -9.42 -14.80 2.35
CA ASP A 130 -9.82 -15.88 1.45
C ASP A 130 -9.23 -15.69 0.05
N ILE A 131 -8.89 -16.80 -0.59
CA ILE A 131 -8.57 -16.90 -2.01
C ILE A 131 -9.73 -17.62 -2.68
N ALA A 132 -10.46 -16.93 -3.55
CA ALA A 132 -11.67 -17.45 -4.17
C ALA A 132 -11.41 -17.89 -5.63
N GLU A 133 -12.37 -18.61 -6.22
CA GLU A 133 -12.26 -19.07 -7.62
C GLU A 133 -12.00 -17.93 -8.62
N ARG A 134 -12.48 -16.71 -8.34
CA ARG A 134 -12.22 -15.52 -9.17
C ARG A 134 -10.74 -15.15 -9.27
N ASP A 135 -9.93 -15.59 -8.32
CA ASP A 135 -8.51 -15.27 -8.21
C ASP A 135 -7.63 -16.31 -8.93
N TRP A 136 -8.23 -17.39 -9.45
CA TRP A 136 -7.52 -18.56 -9.98
C TRP A 136 -6.60 -18.25 -11.16
N ASP A 137 -6.97 -17.29 -12.01
CA ASP A 137 -6.15 -16.83 -13.15
C ASP A 137 -4.79 -16.28 -12.70
N HIS A 138 -4.66 -15.88 -11.43
CA HIS A 138 -3.43 -15.33 -10.88
C HIS A 138 -3.14 -15.81 -9.45
N VAL A 139 -3.64 -17.00 -9.08
CA VAL A 139 -3.50 -17.57 -7.73
C VAL A 139 -2.04 -17.76 -7.33
N ASN A 140 -1.20 -18.25 -8.24
CA ASN A 140 0.24 -18.40 -7.98
C ASN A 140 0.93 -17.08 -7.61
N ARG A 141 0.48 -15.96 -8.19
CA ARG A 141 0.98 -14.63 -7.85
C ARG A 141 0.53 -14.22 -6.45
N LEU A 142 -0.70 -14.54 -6.07
CA LEU A 142 -1.22 -14.26 -4.73
C LEU A 142 -0.52 -15.09 -3.67
N ILE A 143 -0.34 -16.40 -3.90
CA ILE A 143 0.43 -17.28 -3.01
C ILE A 143 1.82 -16.68 -2.77
N HIS A 144 2.56 -16.38 -3.85
CA HIS A 144 3.89 -15.80 -3.74
C HIS A 144 3.89 -14.44 -3.01
N PHE A 145 2.87 -13.62 -3.24
CA PHE A 145 2.72 -12.34 -2.55
C PHE A 145 2.52 -12.52 -1.04
N TYR A 146 1.59 -13.39 -0.63
CA TYR A 146 1.28 -13.62 0.78
C TYR A 146 2.43 -14.33 1.51
N GLU A 147 3.04 -15.34 0.91
CA GLU A 147 4.23 -16.03 1.46
C GLU A 147 5.42 -15.06 1.63
N LYS A 148 5.68 -14.18 0.65
CA LYS A 148 6.68 -13.11 0.78
C LYS A 148 6.42 -12.22 1.99
N HIS A 149 5.16 -12.05 2.36
CA HIS A 149 4.73 -11.32 3.54
C HIS A 149 4.54 -12.22 4.77
N HIS A 150 5.10 -13.43 4.79
CA HIS A 150 5.07 -14.38 5.90
C HIS A 150 3.66 -14.83 6.31
N PHE A 151 2.72 -14.86 5.39
CA PHE A 151 1.46 -15.56 5.60
C PHE A 151 1.64 -17.05 5.29
N ASP A 152 0.99 -17.88 6.09
CA ASP A 152 0.72 -19.26 5.74
C ASP A 152 -0.43 -19.28 4.74
N VAL A 153 -0.24 -19.99 3.63
CA VAL A 153 -1.22 -20.06 2.54
C VAL A 153 -1.63 -21.51 2.33
N THR A 154 -2.93 -21.78 2.42
CA THR A 154 -3.52 -23.10 2.15
C THR A 154 -4.44 -22.98 0.95
N ILE A 155 -4.29 -23.87 -0.03
CA ILE A 155 -5.11 -23.89 -1.25
C ILE A 155 -5.72 -25.28 -1.41
N ASP A 156 -7.01 -25.30 -1.75
CA ASP A 156 -7.73 -26.47 -2.25
C ASP A 156 -7.98 -26.30 -3.76
N PRO A 157 -7.21 -26.99 -4.61
CA PRO A 157 -7.37 -26.90 -6.06
C PRO A 157 -8.68 -27.48 -6.60
N ASP A 158 -9.26 -28.45 -5.90
CA ASP A 158 -10.49 -29.13 -6.32
C ASP A 158 -11.70 -28.23 -6.05
N ALA A 159 -11.73 -27.57 -4.88
CA ALA A 159 -12.75 -26.58 -4.52
C ALA A 159 -12.48 -25.18 -5.10
N LYS A 160 -11.31 -24.96 -5.72
CA LYS A 160 -10.80 -23.65 -6.15
C LYS A 160 -10.94 -22.57 -5.08
N SER A 161 -10.52 -22.93 -3.87
CA SER A 161 -10.58 -22.06 -2.71
C SER A 161 -9.26 -22.09 -1.95
N GLY A 162 -9.06 -21.14 -1.06
CA GLY A 162 -7.90 -21.11 -0.20
C GLY A 162 -8.04 -20.09 0.89
N GLU A 163 -7.15 -20.18 1.86
CA GLU A 163 -7.12 -19.34 3.05
C GLU A 163 -5.69 -18.86 3.29
N ILE A 164 -5.57 -17.64 3.80
CA ILE A 164 -4.31 -17.08 4.26
C ILE A 164 -4.41 -16.76 5.74
N GLN A 165 -3.32 -16.98 6.47
CA GLN A 165 -3.24 -16.63 7.88
C GLN A 165 -1.86 -16.05 8.19
N TRP A 166 -1.84 -14.95 8.95
CA TRP A 166 -0.63 -14.38 9.52
C TRP A 166 -0.80 -14.23 11.02
N TYR A 167 0.22 -14.64 11.75
CA TYR A 167 0.29 -14.55 13.20
C TYR A 167 1.36 -13.55 13.60
N ASP A 168 1.02 -12.65 14.53
CA ASP A 168 2.00 -11.78 15.18
C ASP A 168 2.76 -12.60 16.23
N VAL A 169 4.00 -12.95 15.91
CA VAL A 169 4.93 -13.74 16.74
C VAL A 169 6.00 -12.87 17.39
#